data_AF-A0A8J3NPN2-F1
#
_entry.id   AF-A0A8J3NPN2-F1
#
_cell.length_a   1.000
_cell.length_b   1.000
_cell.length_c   1.000
_cell.angle_alpha   90.00
_cell.angle_beta   90.00
_cell.angle_gamma   90.00
#
_symmetry.space_group_name_H-M   'P 1'
#
loop_
_entity.id
_entity.type
_entity.pdbx_description
1 polymer ?
#
loop_
_entity_poly.entity_id
_entity_poly.type
_entity_poly.pdbx_seq_one_letter_code
_entity_poly.pdbx_strand_id
1 'polypeptide(L)' 'MDRIAAKFVHGAAEITREIEVASAADPPETYSIWLPVLGPDPDLPATADPWEAVYVREVNPAGEPAWIYRFQALVDPEE' A
#
# COMPACT_ATOMS: atom_id res chain seq x y z
N MET A 1 16.68 -5.18 8.06
CA MET A 1 15.38 -5.11 7.38
C MET A 1 14.69 -6.43 7.62
N ASP A 2 13.46 -6.37 8.07
CA ASP A 2 12.59 -7.52 8.32
C ASP A 2 11.56 -7.65 7.21
N ARG A 3 11.11 -8.88 6.96
CA ARG A 3 9.97 -9.16 6.09
C ARG A 3 8.76 -9.46 6.93
N ILE A 4 7.68 -8.74 6.68
CA ILE A 4 6.39 -9.00 7.33
C ILE A 4 5.32 -9.24 6.27
N ALA A 5 4.41 -10.17 6.55
CA ALA A 5 3.13 -10.20 5.86
C ALA A 5 2.28 -9.04 6.40
N ALA A 6 1.70 -8.25 5.49
CA ALA A 6 0.78 -7.18 5.83
C ALA A 6 -0.43 -7.21 4.89
N LYS A 7 -1.60 -6.86 5.42
CA LYS A 7 -2.82 -6.77 4.62
C LYS A 7 -3.03 -5.33 4.17
N PHE A 8 -3.18 -5.09 2.88
CA PHE A 8 -3.53 -3.80 2.31
C PHE A 8 -5.02 -3.78 1.99
N VAL A 9 -5.73 -2.74 2.43
CA VAL A 9 -7.18 -2.59 2.26
C VAL A 9 -7.48 -1.30 1.51
N HIS A 10 -8.18 -1.43 0.39
CA HIS A 10 -8.63 -0.33 -0.45
C HIS A 10 -10.14 -0.49 -0.71
N GLY A 11 -10.97 0.23 0.06
CA GLY A 11 -12.42 0.05 0.01
C GLY A 11 -12.83 -1.37 0.37
N ALA A 12 -13.44 -2.10 -0.58
CA ALA A 12 -13.81 -3.51 -0.42
C ALA A 12 -12.71 -4.50 -0.86
N ALA A 13 -11.62 -4.01 -1.47
CA ALA A 13 -10.52 -4.85 -1.89
C ALA A 13 -9.53 -5.05 -0.74
N GLU A 14 -9.11 -6.29 -0.52
CA GLU A 14 -8.11 -6.67 0.46
C GLU A 14 -7.05 -7.53 -0.22
N ILE A 15 -5.77 -7.22 0.00
CA ILE A 15 -4.65 -8.01 -0.51
C ILE A 15 -3.61 -8.21 0.58
N THR A 16 -3.18 -9.45 0.80
CA THR A 16 -2.07 -9.74 1.71
C THR A 16 -0.78 -9.83 0.90
N ARG A 17 0.26 -9.10 1.32
CA ARG A 17 1.55 -9.07 0.65
C ARG A 17 2.68 -9.03 1.68
N GLU A 18 3.82 -9.60 1.31
CA GLU A 18 5.06 -9.45 2.06
C GLU A 18 5.75 -8.13 1.71
N ILE A 19 6.12 -7.35 2.74
CA ILE A 19 6.84 -6.09 2.60
C ILE A 19 8.11 -6.10 3.44
N GLU A 20 9.11 -5.36 2.97
CA GLU A 20 10.38 -5.16 3.68
C GLU A 20 10.29 -3.87 4.52
N VAL A 21 10.59 -3.98 5.80
CA VAL A 21 10.49 -2.89 6.79
C VAL A 21 11.77 -2.82 7.62
N ALA A 22 11.97 -1.70 8.32
CA ALA A 22 13.12 -1.55 9.21
C ALA A 22 13.03 -2.45 10.45
N SER A 23 11.80 -2.67 10.96
CA SER A 23 11.50 -3.48 12.15
C SER A 23 10.12 -4.15 12.01
N ALA A 24 10.04 -5.45 12.25
CA ALA A 24 8.76 -6.18 12.25
C ALA A 24 7.85 -5.86 13.45
N ALA A 25 8.45 -5.44 14.57
CA ALA A 25 7.72 -5.10 15.79
C ALA A 25 7.14 -3.67 15.75
N ASP A 26 7.73 -2.80 14.93
CA ASP A 26 7.26 -1.43 14.70
C ASP A 26 7.46 -1.08 13.22
N PRO A 27 6.60 -1.60 12.32
CA PRO A 27 6.69 -1.26 10.90
C PRO A 27 6.26 0.19 10.65
N PRO A 28 6.59 0.80 9.51
CA PRO A 28 6.31 2.23 9.30
C PRO A 28 4.81 2.54 9.38
N GLU A 29 4.49 3.74 9.88
CA GLU A 29 3.10 4.21 10.00
C GLU A 29 2.43 4.34 8.63
N THR A 30 3.17 4.81 7.64
CA THR A 30 2.71 4.87 6.25
C THR A 30 3.47 3.88 5.39
N TYR A 31 2.79 3.28 4.42
CA TYR A 31 3.42 2.47 3.40
C TYR A 31 2.82 2.80 2.04
N SER A 32 3.70 3.07 1.10
CA SER A 32 3.35 3.46 -0.25
C SER A 32 3.45 2.28 -1.18
N ILE A 33 2.41 2.03 -1.98
CA ILE A 33 2.44 1.05 -3.05
C ILE A 33 2.21 1.79 -4.36
N TRP A 34 3.15 1.63 -5.28
CA TRP A 34 2.95 1.96 -6.68
C TRP A 34 1.87 1.05 -7.25
N LEU A 35 0.68 1.61 -7.46
CA LEU A 35 -0.36 0.89 -8.16
C LEU A 35 0.00 0.90 -9.64
N PRO A 36 0.01 -0.27 -10.33
CA PRO A 36 -0.01 -0.24 -11.79
C PRO A 36 -1.26 0.54 -12.19
N VAL A 37 -1.15 1.44 -13.18
CA VAL A 37 -2.25 2.27 -13.67
C VAL A 37 -3.51 1.39 -13.80
N LEU A 38 -4.45 1.54 -12.86
CA LEU A 38 -5.66 0.73 -12.75
C LEU A 38 -6.67 1.24 -13.78
N GLY A 39 -6.41 0.94 -15.04
CA GLY A 39 -7.34 1.23 -16.12
C GLY A 39 -6.67 1.29 -17.48
N PRO A 40 -7.25 0.64 -18.50
CA PRO A 40 -6.96 0.98 -19.89
C PRO A 40 -7.66 2.31 -20.18
N ASP A 41 -7.16 3.42 -19.65
CA ASP A 41 -7.52 4.73 -20.20
C ASP A 41 -6.67 4.90 -21.46
N PRO A 42 -7.26 4.74 -22.67
CA PRO A 42 -6.50 4.81 -23.93
C PRO A 42 -5.95 6.22 -24.19
N ASP A 43 -6.37 7.20 -23.39
CA ASP A 43 -5.95 8.60 -23.45
C ASP A 43 -4.83 8.94 -22.45
N LEU A 44 -4.56 8.07 -21.47
CA LEU A 44 -3.40 8.25 -20.59
C LEU A 44 -2.14 7.80 -21.34
N PRO A 45 -1.13 8.68 -21.48
CA PRO A 45 0.14 8.26 -22.06
C PRO A 45 0.71 7.12 -21.19
N ALA A 46 1.36 6.14 -21.81
CA ALA A 46 2.08 5.07 -21.12
C ALA A 46 3.23 5.58 -20.20
N THR A 47 3.41 6.90 -20.15
CA THR A 47 4.35 7.66 -19.31
C THR A 47 3.65 8.41 -18.18
N ALA A 48 2.35 8.26 -17.95
CA ALA A 48 1.72 8.82 -16.77
C ALA A 48 2.37 8.18 -15.54
N ASP A 49 3.02 9.00 -14.71
CA ASP A 49 3.67 8.52 -13.50
C ASP A 49 2.64 7.78 -12.63
N PRO A 50 2.98 6.57 -12.15
CA PRO A 50 2.04 5.80 -11.35
C PRO A 50 1.73 6.57 -10.08
N TRP A 51 0.45 6.81 -9.78
CA TRP A 51 0.07 7.46 -8.51
C TRP A 51 0.57 6.64 -7.32
N GLU A 52 1.18 7.31 -6.35
CA GLU A 52 1.63 6.64 -5.14
C GLU A 52 0.44 6.49 -4.18
N ALA A 53 -0.07 5.27 -4.02
CA ALA A 53 -1.13 5.01 -3.07
C ALA A 53 -0.53 4.88 -1.66
N VAL A 54 -0.88 5.84 -0.80
CA VAL A 54 -0.45 5.90 0.59
C VAL A 54 -1.45 5.13 1.44
N TYR A 55 -0.93 4.18 2.23
CA TYR A 55 -1.69 3.43 3.21
C TYR A 55 -1.20 3.72 4.61
N VAL A 56 -2.10 3.74 5.59
CA VAL A 56 -1.80 3.94 7.01
C VAL A 56 -1.92 2.63 7.77
N ARG A 57 -0.93 2.36 8.62
CA ARG A 57 -0.82 1.17 9.46
C ARG A 57 -1.87 1.17 10.57
N GLU A 58 -2.48 0.01 10.76
CA GLU A 58 -3.39 -0.35 11.85
C GLU A 58 -3.07 -1.75 12.36
N VAL A 59 -3.41 -2.02 13.61
CA VAL A 59 -3.33 -3.37 14.18
C VAL A 59 -4.46 -4.23 13.63
N ASN A 60 -4.16 -5.44 13.19
CA ASN A 60 -5.18 -6.38 12.73
C ASN A 60 -5.92 -7.04 13.92
N PRO A 61 -7.22 -6.80 14.13
CA PRO A 61 -7.96 -7.48 15.19
C PRO A 61 -8.14 -8.98 14.93
N ALA A 62 -8.00 -9.45 13.68
CA ALA A 62 -8.09 -10.86 13.33
C ALA A 62 -6.80 -11.66 13.65
N GLY A 63 -5.74 -10.98 14.10
CA GLY A 63 -4.50 -11.62 14.57
C GLY A 63 -3.45 -11.85 13.49
N GLU A 64 -3.83 -12.34 12.30
CA GLU A 64 -2.87 -12.64 11.22
C GLU A 64 -3.35 -12.14 9.84
N PRO A 65 -2.53 -11.39 9.08
CA PRO A 65 -1.23 -10.80 9.49
C PRO A 65 -1.40 -9.79 10.62
N ALA A 66 -0.38 -9.55 11.44
CA ALA A 66 -0.47 -8.65 12.59
C ALA A 66 -0.84 -7.19 12.21
N TRP A 67 -0.49 -6.78 10.99
CA TRP A 67 -0.62 -5.40 10.52
C TRP A 67 -1.54 -5.29 9.29
N ILE A 68 -2.39 -4.27 9.32
CA ILE A 68 -3.22 -3.84 8.19
C ILE A 68 -2.75 -2.45 7.75
N TYR A 69 -2.68 -2.21 6.47
CA TYR A 69 -2.45 -0.92 5.85
C TYR A 69 -3.71 -0.49 5.12
N ARG A 70 -4.40 0.55 5.59
CA ARG A 70 -5.63 1.06 4.97
C ARG A 70 -5.35 2.26 4.08
N PHE A 71 -5.94 2.24 2.89
CA PHE A 71 -5.77 3.31 1.90
C PHE A 71 -6.23 4.66 2.48
N GLN A 72 -5.36 5.66 2.35
CA GLN A 72 -5.58 7.02 2.84
C GLN A 72 -5.73 8.00 1.68
N ALA A 73 -4.77 8.03 0.75
CA ALA A 73 -4.74 8.99 -0.35
C ALA A 73 -3.92 8.47 -1.53
N LEU A 74 -4.17 9.06 -2.71
CA LEU A 74 -3.24 9.03 -3.83
C LEU A 74 -2.39 10.29 -3.75
N VAL A 75 -1.08 10.13 -3.83
CA VAL A 75 -0.10 11.22 -3.89
C VAL A 75 0.49 11.24 -5.29
N ASP A 76 0.50 12.43 -5.88
CA ASP A 76 1.20 12.67 -7.13
C ASP A 76 2.72 12.71 -6.84
N PRO A 77 3.55 11.94 -7.56
CA PRO A 77 4.97 11.88 -7.30
C PRO A 77 5.74 13.17 -7.68
N GLU A 78 5.11 14.15 -8.37
CA GLU A 78 5.72 15.41 -8.79
C GLU A 78 5.50 16.60 -7.81
N GLU A 79 4.72 16.46 -6.72
CA GLU A 79 4.49 17.52 -5.70
C GLU A 79 5.46 17.52 -4.51
#